data_AF-A0A1C3XMA5-F1
#
_entry.id   AF-A0A1C3XMA5-F1
#
_cell.length_a   1.000
_cell.length_b   1.000
_cell.length_c   1.000
_cell.angle_alpha   90.00
_cell.angle_beta   90.00
_cell.angle_gamma   90.00
#
_symmetry.space_group_name_H-M   'P 1'
#
loop_
_entity.id
_entity.type
_entity.pdbx_description
1 polymer ?
#
loop_
_entity_poly.entity_id
_entity_poly.type
_entity_poly.pdbx_seq_one_letter_code
_entity_poly.pdbx_strand_id
1 'polypeptide(L)'
;MADSENSRTTRGKENPERGTSENLPHLIDRRNLLPVAARLLSTLVVEPGDHWKSSSPTPVRDMWPRWYACHQQRVRATRLREKLEKQLLEEAGGLPIATLRNVGKNGAVEVHSFADINRMAAQLDAEHLSQARAELRRHRRRWKEADRRLGFSAAVAQEQELAERAGISGRVMWITRPSSLIEVTAKLHCLIVMHDPSLTLEDTPWPELRTMLKDLIRVAEKRRPKSCNGPAYPVNAAGVRGILNLAKHYQDAASKLGEGSSKPNQAPQRLLALHAMELYLNAFLLAKGVDPSAIRGLQHDLGERARLASDAGLVLRKRTVAHLATLSTSNEYHVIRYAPELTSTLSQVNRVMATVDELSRKVPKALRVSS
;
A
#
# COMPACT_ATOMS: atom_id res chain seq x y z
N MET A 1 37.32 -40.82 -36.76
CA MET A 1 37.79 -41.37 -35.48
C MET A 1 37.93 -40.20 -34.52
N ALA A 2 37.29 -40.29 -33.34
CA ALA A 2 37.77 -39.93 -32.00
C ALA A 2 38.95 -38.91 -31.92
N ASP A 3 38.98 -37.85 -31.12
CA ASP A 3 38.43 -37.57 -29.79
C ASP A 3 38.52 -36.04 -29.54
N SER A 4 37.50 -35.39 -28.96
CA SER A 4 37.34 -35.10 -27.52
C SER A 4 38.23 -33.97 -26.99
N GLU A 5 37.63 -32.78 -26.80
CA GLU A 5 37.91 -31.97 -25.61
C GLU A 5 36.61 -31.31 -25.14
N ASN A 6 36.16 -31.79 -23.99
CA ASN A 6 34.90 -31.50 -23.33
C ASN A 6 35.26 -30.77 -22.04
N SER A 7 34.81 -29.52 -21.84
CA SER A 7 34.64 -28.90 -20.51
C SER A 7 34.12 -27.47 -20.58
N ARG A 8 32.81 -27.28 -20.37
CA ARG A 8 32.30 -26.82 -19.07
C ARG A 8 30.77 -26.70 -19.09
N THR A 9 30.20 -27.52 -18.22
CA THR A 9 28.85 -27.56 -17.69
C THR A 9 28.42 -26.22 -17.07
N THR A 10 27.15 -25.84 -17.25
CA THR A 10 26.25 -25.48 -16.13
C THR A 10 24.79 -25.74 -16.52
N ARG A 11 24.37 -26.96 -16.23
CA ARG A 11 22.97 -27.40 -16.16
C ARG A 11 22.41 -26.98 -14.80
N GLY A 12 21.18 -26.49 -14.80
CA GLY A 12 20.19 -26.55 -13.72
C GLY A 12 20.66 -26.22 -12.30
N LYS A 13 20.28 -25.04 -11.83
CA LYS A 13 20.08 -24.80 -10.39
C LYS A 13 18.64 -24.37 -10.18
N GLU A 14 17.77 -25.36 -10.02
CA GLU A 14 16.57 -25.19 -9.19
C GLU A 14 17.04 -24.64 -7.85
N ASN A 15 16.47 -23.51 -7.44
CA ASN A 15 16.69 -22.97 -6.11
C ASN A 15 15.32 -22.90 -5.42
N PRO A 16 15.17 -23.55 -4.27
CA PRO A 16 13.92 -23.61 -3.54
C PRO A 16 13.66 -22.26 -2.86
N GLU A 17 12.36 -22.02 -2.63
CA GLU A 17 11.76 -21.09 -1.67
C GLU A 17 12.76 -20.25 -0.86
N ARG A 18 12.94 -18.98 -1.26
CA ARG A 18 13.71 -18.01 -0.49
C ARG A 18 12.79 -16.93 0.06
N GLY A 19 12.80 -16.82 1.38
CA GLY A 19 11.79 -16.19 2.21
C GLY A 19 11.44 -14.73 1.91
N THR A 20 10.20 -14.43 2.25
CA THR A 20 9.54 -13.12 2.25
C THR A 20 10.13 -12.18 3.30
N SER A 21 11.32 -11.63 3.08
CA SER A 21 11.74 -10.37 3.70
C SER A 21 12.88 -9.69 2.92
N GLU A 22 12.62 -9.29 1.68
CA GLU A 22 13.56 -8.40 0.98
C GLU A 22 13.17 -6.94 1.23
N ASN A 23 14.03 -6.27 2.01
CA ASN A 23 14.08 -4.82 2.17
C ASN A 23 13.96 -4.10 0.81
N LEU A 24 13.35 -2.91 0.79
CA LEU A 24 13.29 -2.12 -0.44
C LEU A 24 14.70 -1.86 -0.98
N PRO A 25 14.86 -1.85 -2.31
CA PRO A 25 16.16 -1.59 -2.90
C PRO A 25 16.68 -0.24 -2.39
N HIS A 26 17.98 -0.18 -2.06
CA HIS A 26 18.62 1.02 -1.52
C HIS A 26 18.49 2.24 -2.46
N LEU A 27 18.28 2.00 -3.76
CA LEU A 27 18.08 3.03 -4.78
C LEU A 27 16.76 2.81 -5.52
N ILE A 28 15.87 3.81 -5.44
CA ILE A 28 14.64 3.87 -6.25
C ILE A 28 14.88 4.78 -7.44
N ASP A 29 15.06 4.18 -8.61
CA ASP A 29 15.26 4.85 -9.88
C ASP A 29 13.95 4.90 -10.70
N ARG A 30 14.01 5.40 -11.94
CA ARG A 30 12.84 5.46 -12.81
C ARG A 30 12.37 4.06 -13.24
N ARG A 31 13.28 3.10 -13.40
CA ARG A 31 12.96 1.76 -13.93
C ARG A 31 12.28 0.87 -12.91
N ASN A 32 12.61 1.02 -11.63
CA ASN A 32 12.10 0.18 -10.56
C ASN A 32 10.98 0.82 -9.72
N LEU A 33 10.67 2.11 -9.91
CA LEU A 33 9.70 2.85 -9.09
C LEU A 33 8.33 2.17 -8.94
N LEU A 34 7.63 1.89 -10.05
CA LEU A 34 6.28 1.33 -9.99
C LEU A 34 6.24 -0.11 -9.43
N PRO A 35 7.16 -1.01 -9.80
CA PRO A 35 7.27 -2.33 -9.15
C PRO A 35 7.57 -2.25 -7.65
N VAL A 36 8.49 -1.36 -7.25
CA VAL A 36 8.88 -1.16 -5.84
C VAL A 36 7.70 -0.64 -5.02
N ALA A 37 6.98 0.36 -5.55
CA ALA A 37 5.76 0.87 -4.96
C ALA A 37 4.71 -0.23 -4.78
N ALA A 38 4.46 -1.01 -5.82
CA ALA A 38 3.47 -2.08 -5.77
C ALA A 38 3.83 -3.18 -4.75
N ARG A 39 5.11 -3.56 -4.67
CA ARG A 39 5.60 -4.52 -3.68
C ARG A 39 5.40 -3.99 -2.26
N LEU A 40 5.79 -2.75 -2.00
CA LEU A 40 5.60 -2.11 -0.70
C LEU A 40 4.10 -2.06 -0.33
N LEU A 41 3.25 -1.57 -1.23
CA LEU A 41 1.81 -1.47 -1.00
C LEU A 41 1.20 -2.85 -0.70
N SER A 42 1.61 -3.88 -1.44
CA SER A 42 1.16 -5.25 -1.18
C SER A 42 1.57 -5.74 0.21
N THR A 43 2.77 -5.39 0.70
CA THR A 43 3.20 -5.75 2.06
C THR A 43 2.45 -4.97 3.15
N LEU A 44 2.16 -3.69 2.92
CA LEU A 44 1.56 -2.80 3.91
C LEU A 44 0.03 -2.91 3.99
N VAL A 45 -0.63 -3.32 2.91
CA VAL A 45 -2.08 -3.53 2.87
C VAL A 45 -2.49 -4.82 3.59
N VAL A 46 -1.58 -5.79 3.73
CA VAL A 46 -1.83 -7.07 4.41
C VAL A 46 -1.78 -6.93 5.94
N GLU A 47 -1.30 -5.82 6.50
CA GLU A 47 -1.35 -5.62 7.96
C GLU A 47 -2.81 -5.37 8.42
N PRO A 48 -3.35 -6.20 9.32
CA PRO A 48 -4.76 -6.16 9.71
C PRO A 48 -5.02 -4.94 10.59
N GLY A 49 -5.40 -3.83 9.98
CA GLY A 49 -6.04 -2.72 10.67
C GLY A 49 -7.54 -3.02 10.83
N ASP A 50 -7.94 -3.38 12.05
CA ASP A 50 -9.31 -3.45 12.59
C ASP A 50 -10.42 -3.46 11.52
N HIS A 51 -10.93 -4.65 11.19
CA HIS A 51 -12.10 -4.82 10.32
C HIS A 51 -13.38 -4.42 11.06
N TRP A 52 -13.67 -3.12 11.15
CA TRP A 52 -15.03 -2.66 11.39
C TRP A 52 -15.82 -2.81 10.09
N LYS A 53 -16.58 -3.89 9.98
CA LYS A 53 -17.67 -4.02 9.00
C LYS A 53 -18.82 -3.11 9.44
N SER A 54 -18.69 -1.81 9.21
CA SER A 54 -19.83 -0.91 9.03
C SER A 54 -19.97 -0.64 7.55
N SER A 55 -21.21 -0.50 7.08
CA SER A 55 -21.64 -0.21 5.70
C SER A 55 -21.04 1.09 5.13
N SER A 56 -19.73 1.10 4.93
CA SER A 56 -18.89 2.22 4.50
C SER A 56 -18.34 1.91 3.11
N PRO A 57 -18.10 2.93 2.25
CA PRO A 57 -17.44 2.73 0.97
C PRO A 57 -16.16 1.93 1.15
N THR A 58 -15.94 0.95 0.28
CA THR A 58 -14.76 0.09 0.34
C THR A 58 -13.49 0.94 0.37
N PRO A 59 -12.64 0.84 1.41
CA PRO A 59 -11.50 1.72 1.55
C PRO A 59 -10.46 1.44 0.46
N VAL A 60 -9.63 2.44 0.16
CA VAL A 60 -8.61 2.36 -0.91
C VAL A 60 -7.68 1.18 -0.70
N ARG A 61 -7.32 0.86 0.55
CA ARG A 61 -6.48 -0.30 0.88
C ARG A 61 -7.05 -1.63 0.38
N ASP A 62 -8.37 -1.78 0.34
CA ASP A 62 -9.02 -3.00 -0.15
C ASP A 62 -9.22 -2.98 -1.67
N MET A 63 -9.39 -1.78 -2.24
CA MET A 63 -9.60 -1.59 -3.68
C MET A 63 -8.31 -1.78 -4.47
N TRP A 64 -7.20 -1.21 -3.99
CA TRP A 64 -5.95 -1.16 -4.72
C TRP A 64 -5.41 -2.55 -5.11
N PRO A 65 -5.41 -3.59 -4.24
CA PRO A 65 -4.94 -4.93 -4.62
C PRO A 65 -5.76 -5.53 -5.77
N ARG A 66 -7.10 -5.37 -5.73
CA ARG A 66 -7.99 -5.86 -6.78
C ARG A 66 -7.77 -5.11 -8.09
N TRP A 67 -7.62 -3.78 -8.01
CA TRP A 67 -7.29 -2.96 -9.17
C TRP A 67 -5.93 -3.36 -9.77
N TYR A 68 -4.90 -3.53 -8.95
CA TYR A 68 -3.55 -3.86 -9.41
C TYR A 68 -3.49 -5.26 -10.03
N ALA A 69 -4.21 -6.24 -9.48
CA ALA A 69 -4.36 -7.55 -10.09
C ALA A 69 -5.04 -7.48 -11.47
N CYS A 70 -6.12 -6.69 -11.60
CA CYS A 70 -6.78 -6.44 -12.87
C CYS A 70 -5.84 -5.74 -13.88
N HIS A 71 -5.04 -4.77 -13.42
CA HIS A 71 -4.03 -4.11 -14.24
C HIS A 71 -2.96 -5.11 -14.73
N GLN A 72 -2.47 -6.00 -13.88
CA GLN A 72 -1.50 -7.03 -14.28
C GLN A 72 -2.08 -8.00 -15.31
N GLN A 73 -3.36 -8.38 -15.16
CA GLN A 73 -4.06 -9.18 -16.17
C GLN A 73 -4.15 -8.41 -17.51
N ARG A 74 -4.47 -7.12 -17.47
CA ARG A 74 -4.50 -6.27 -18.67
C ARG A 74 -3.14 -6.24 -19.37
N VAL A 75 -2.04 -6.03 -18.64
CA VAL A 75 -0.68 -6.02 -19.23
C VAL A 75 -0.36 -7.36 -19.91
N ARG A 76 -0.78 -8.48 -19.32
CA ARG A 76 -0.63 -9.81 -19.95
C ARG A 76 -1.50 -9.94 -21.21
N ALA A 77 -2.74 -9.44 -21.17
CA ALA A 77 -3.65 -9.43 -22.31
C ALA A 77 -3.12 -8.57 -23.47
N THR A 78 -2.56 -7.39 -23.19
CA THR A 78 -1.92 -6.53 -24.21
C THR A 78 -0.79 -7.26 -24.94
N ARG A 79 0.12 -7.91 -24.18
CA ARG A 79 1.22 -8.69 -24.79
C ARG A 79 0.71 -9.85 -25.63
N LEU A 80 -0.36 -10.51 -25.18
CA LEU A 80 -1.00 -11.57 -25.95
C LEU A 80 -1.63 -11.02 -27.23
N ARG A 81 -2.37 -9.91 -27.15
CA ARG A 81 -2.95 -9.24 -28.33
C ARG A 81 -1.87 -8.86 -29.33
N GLU A 82 -0.79 -8.21 -28.90
CA GLU A 82 0.33 -7.82 -29.78
C GLU A 82 0.98 -9.03 -30.47
N LYS A 83 1.15 -10.14 -29.72
CA LYS A 83 1.66 -11.39 -30.30
C LYS A 83 0.70 -11.95 -31.35
N LEU A 84 -0.59 -12.02 -31.03
CA LEU A 84 -1.62 -12.54 -31.95
C LEU A 84 -1.79 -11.61 -33.17
N GLU A 85 -1.64 -10.30 -33.01
CA GLU A 85 -1.66 -9.33 -34.11
C GLU A 85 -0.56 -9.62 -35.12
N LYS A 86 0.67 -9.86 -34.65
CA LYS A 86 1.79 -10.22 -35.51
C LYS A 86 1.52 -11.53 -36.26
N GLN A 87 1.05 -12.57 -35.55
CA GLN A 87 0.73 -13.87 -36.17
C GLN A 87 -0.42 -13.75 -37.19
N LEU A 88 -1.44 -12.94 -36.88
CA LEU A 88 -2.57 -12.69 -37.76
C LEU A 88 -2.14 -11.98 -39.05
N LEU A 89 -1.24 -11.01 -38.95
CA LEU A 89 -0.67 -10.33 -40.11
C LEU A 89 0.13 -11.29 -41.00
N GLU A 90 0.92 -12.18 -40.39
CA GLU A 90 1.68 -13.21 -41.10
C GLU A 90 0.76 -14.23 -41.79
N GLU A 91 -0.26 -14.76 -41.11
CA GLU A 91 -1.19 -15.75 -41.67
C GLU A 91 -2.16 -15.16 -42.70
N ALA A 92 -2.71 -13.97 -42.44
CA ALA A 92 -3.64 -13.31 -43.36
C ALA A 92 -2.92 -12.72 -44.59
N GLY A 93 -1.59 -12.58 -44.53
CA GLY A 93 -0.77 -11.96 -45.58
C GLY A 93 -0.97 -10.45 -45.66
N GLY A 94 -1.07 -9.80 -44.50
CA GLY A 94 -1.28 -8.35 -44.35
C GLY A 94 -2.71 -7.95 -43.94
N LEU A 95 -2.91 -6.64 -43.85
CA LEU A 95 -4.19 -6.03 -43.47
C LEU A 95 -5.29 -6.29 -44.51
N PRO A 96 -6.58 -6.28 -44.13
CA PRO A 96 -7.70 -6.52 -45.03
C PRO A 96 -8.03 -5.27 -45.87
N ILE A 97 -7.09 -4.90 -46.73
CA ILE A 97 -7.10 -3.71 -47.60
C ILE A 97 -7.15 -4.18 -49.06
N ALA A 98 -7.77 -3.37 -49.94
CA ALA A 98 -7.65 -3.51 -51.38
C ALA A 98 -7.08 -2.22 -51.98
N THR A 99 -6.45 -2.31 -53.15
CA THR A 99 -5.81 -1.16 -53.79
C THR A 99 -6.57 -0.77 -55.05
N LEU A 100 -7.13 0.44 -55.06
CA LEU A 100 -7.76 1.04 -56.24
C LEU A 100 -6.69 1.71 -57.10
N ARG A 101 -6.46 1.18 -58.30
CA ARG A 101 -5.56 1.79 -59.29
C ARG A 101 -6.29 2.86 -60.09
N ASN A 102 -5.55 3.85 -60.60
CA ASN A 102 -6.04 4.94 -61.44
C ASN A 102 -7.02 5.91 -60.75
N VAL A 103 -6.90 6.10 -59.43
CA VAL A 103 -7.70 7.11 -58.70
C VAL A 103 -6.82 8.11 -57.96
N GLY A 104 -7.22 9.39 -58.01
CA GLY A 104 -6.55 10.51 -57.34
C GLY A 104 -5.21 10.91 -57.98
N LYS A 105 -4.51 11.87 -57.37
CA LYS A 105 -3.24 12.45 -57.88
C LYS A 105 -2.06 11.45 -57.92
N ASN A 106 -2.12 10.37 -57.15
CA ASN A 106 -1.01 9.42 -56.98
C ASN A 106 -1.23 8.05 -57.66
N GLY A 107 -2.32 7.87 -58.42
CA GLY A 107 -2.55 6.67 -59.23
C GLY A 107 -2.87 5.37 -58.48
N ALA A 108 -2.78 5.33 -57.15
CA ALA A 108 -3.25 4.21 -56.32
C ALA A 108 -3.77 4.70 -54.96
N VAL A 109 -4.90 4.16 -54.52
CA VAL A 109 -5.52 4.48 -53.22
C VAL A 109 -5.89 3.19 -52.48
N GLU A 110 -5.47 3.09 -51.22
CA GLU A 110 -5.85 2.00 -50.32
C GLU A 110 -7.29 2.19 -49.80
N VAL A 111 -8.08 1.13 -49.85
CA VAL A 111 -9.46 1.13 -49.36
C VAL A 111 -9.69 0.03 -48.33
N HIS A 112 -10.33 0.40 -47.23
CA HIS A 112 -10.56 -0.48 -46.07
C HIS A 112 -12.00 -1.02 -46.04
N SER A 113 -12.91 -0.42 -46.82
CA SER A 113 -14.33 -0.77 -46.83
C SER A 113 -14.98 -0.71 -48.22
N PHE A 114 -16.11 -1.42 -48.36
CA PHE A 114 -16.94 -1.29 -49.56
C PHE A 114 -17.54 0.12 -49.69
N ALA A 115 -17.73 0.84 -48.59
CA ALA A 115 -18.19 2.23 -48.63
C ALA A 115 -17.11 3.15 -49.23
N ASP A 116 -15.83 2.89 -48.96
CA ASP A 116 -14.70 3.62 -49.58
C ASP A 116 -14.67 3.37 -51.09
N ILE A 117 -14.82 2.11 -51.50
CA ILE A 117 -14.92 1.74 -52.91
C ILE A 117 -16.10 2.45 -53.59
N ASN A 118 -17.28 2.47 -52.94
CA ASN A 118 -18.47 3.10 -53.50
C ASN A 118 -18.34 4.63 -53.62
N ARG A 119 -17.65 5.29 -52.69
CA ARG A 119 -17.36 6.74 -52.77
C ARG A 119 -16.51 7.08 -53.99
N MET A 120 -15.69 6.15 -54.44
CA MET A 120 -14.75 6.33 -55.55
C MET A 120 -15.26 5.71 -56.86
N ALA A 121 -16.47 5.15 -56.85
CA ALA A 121 -17.03 4.41 -57.99
C ALA A 121 -17.24 5.26 -59.24
N ALA A 122 -17.50 6.56 -59.09
CA ALA A 122 -17.68 7.47 -60.23
C ALA A 122 -16.38 7.72 -61.02
N GLN A 123 -15.21 7.39 -60.46
CA GLN A 123 -13.89 7.66 -61.05
C GLN A 123 -13.24 6.39 -61.61
N LEU A 124 -13.92 5.25 -61.55
CA LEU A 124 -13.39 3.93 -61.86
C LEU A 124 -14.32 3.19 -62.83
N ASP A 125 -13.75 2.33 -63.66
CA ASP A 125 -14.57 1.41 -64.45
C ASP A 125 -15.15 0.27 -63.60
N ALA A 126 -16.14 -0.42 -64.16
CA ALA A 126 -16.83 -1.51 -63.49
C ALA A 126 -15.92 -2.71 -63.17
N GLU A 127 -14.87 -2.93 -63.96
CA GLU A 127 -13.94 -4.05 -63.82
C GLU A 127 -13.00 -3.84 -62.63
N HIS A 128 -12.37 -2.67 -62.53
CA HIS A 128 -11.54 -2.27 -61.40
C HIS A 128 -12.34 -2.25 -60.09
N LEU A 129 -13.61 -1.81 -60.12
CA LEU A 129 -14.49 -1.88 -58.95
C LEU A 129 -14.81 -3.32 -58.54
N SER A 130 -15.09 -4.20 -59.51
CA SER A 130 -15.33 -5.63 -59.26
C SER A 130 -14.10 -6.29 -58.67
N GLN A 131 -12.92 -6.02 -59.24
CA GLN A 131 -11.64 -6.57 -58.81
C GLN A 131 -11.30 -6.14 -57.38
N ALA A 132 -11.41 -4.84 -57.07
CA ALA A 132 -11.14 -4.33 -55.73
C ALA A 132 -12.13 -4.89 -54.69
N ARG A 133 -13.40 -5.07 -55.05
CA ARG A 133 -14.39 -5.74 -54.20
C ARG A 133 -14.02 -7.20 -53.96
N ALA A 134 -13.59 -7.93 -54.99
CA ALA A 134 -13.18 -9.33 -54.90
C ALA A 134 -11.91 -9.50 -54.05
N GLU A 135 -10.92 -8.65 -54.25
CA GLU A 135 -9.70 -8.58 -53.46
C GLU A 135 -10.03 -8.33 -51.99
N LEU A 136 -10.79 -7.29 -51.68
CA LEU A 136 -11.20 -6.97 -50.31
C LEU A 136 -11.96 -8.13 -49.65
N ARG A 137 -12.84 -8.82 -50.39
CA ARG A 137 -13.53 -10.03 -49.90
C ARG A 137 -12.54 -11.15 -49.57
N ARG A 138 -11.55 -11.40 -50.44
CA ARG A 138 -10.54 -12.43 -50.25
C ARG A 138 -9.67 -12.14 -49.02
N HIS A 139 -9.19 -10.91 -48.87
CA HIS A 139 -8.40 -10.52 -47.69
C HIS A 139 -9.23 -10.60 -46.41
N ARG A 140 -10.47 -10.12 -46.40
CA ARG A 140 -11.37 -10.25 -45.23
C ARG A 140 -11.69 -11.69 -44.87
N ARG A 141 -11.84 -12.59 -45.85
CA ARG A 141 -12.03 -14.02 -45.60
C ARG A 141 -10.81 -14.63 -44.92
N ARG A 142 -9.61 -14.39 -45.46
CA ARG A 142 -8.34 -14.86 -44.86
C ARG A 142 -8.17 -14.33 -43.44
N TRP A 143 -8.42 -13.03 -43.24
CA TRP A 143 -8.36 -12.39 -41.93
C TRP A 143 -9.31 -13.05 -40.92
N LYS A 144 -10.60 -13.23 -41.29
CA LYS A 144 -11.59 -13.88 -40.43
C LYS A 144 -11.26 -15.34 -40.13
N GLU A 145 -10.71 -16.06 -41.11
CA GLU A 145 -10.32 -17.45 -40.92
C GLU A 145 -9.14 -17.58 -39.97
N ALA A 146 -8.10 -16.78 -40.16
CA ALA A 146 -6.95 -16.71 -39.26
C ALA A 146 -7.37 -16.24 -37.86
N ASP A 147 -8.22 -15.22 -37.76
CA ASP A 147 -8.78 -14.75 -36.49
C ASP A 147 -9.56 -15.85 -35.76
N ARG A 148 -10.38 -16.64 -36.47
CA ARG A 148 -11.10 -17.78 -35.87
C ARG A 148 -10.16 -18.86 -35.34
N ARG A 149 -8.96 -19.03 -35.93
CA ARG A 149 -7.95 -20.00 -35.48
C ARG A 149 -7.12 -19.48 -34.31
N LEU A 150 -6.73 -18.20 -34.38
CA LEU A 150 -5.82 -17.56 -33.42
C LEU A 150 -6.54 -16.93 -32.22
N GLY A 151 -7.83 -16.59 -32.36
CA GLY A 151 -8.63 -15.93 -31.33
C GLY A 151 -8.27 -14.46 -31.10
N PHE A 152 -7.79 -13.75 -32.13
CA PHE A 152 -7.33 -12.37 -32.00
C PHE A 152 -8.44 -11.41 -31.54
N SER A 153 -9.62 -11.46 -32.16
CA SER A 153 -10.77 -10.64 -31.78
C SER A 153 -11.22 -10.90 -30.34
N ALA A 154 -11.13 -12.14 -29.86
CA ALA A 154 -11.43 -12.48 -28.47
C ALA A 154 -10.38 -11.88 -27.51
N ALA A 155 -9.10 -11.92 -27.87
CA ALA A 155 -8.03 -11.29 -27.08
C ALA A 155 -8.17 -9.76 -27.02
N VAL A 156 -8.56 -9.11 -28.14
CA VAL A 156 -8.90 -7.67 -28.18
C VAL A 156 -10.05 -7.36 -27.23
N ALA A 157 -11.13 -8.14 -27.28
CA ALA A 157 -12.30 -7.94 -26.40
C ALA A 157 -11.92 -8.12 -24.93
N GLN A 158 -11.12 -9.13 -24.59
CA GLN A 158 -10.65 -9.37 -23.23
C GLN A 158 -9.75 -8.24 -22.72
N GLU A 159 -8.82 -7.74 -23.54
CA GLU A 159 -7.99 -6.58 -23.17
C GLU A 159 -8.86 -5.35 -22.90
N GLN A 160 -9.84 -5.09 -23.76
CA GLN A 160 -10.76 -3.97 -23.62
C GLN A 160 -11.59 -4.07 -22.33
N GLU A 161 -12.14 -5.24 -22.02
CA GLU A 161 -12.89 -5.47 -20.76
C GLU A 161 -12.00 -5.19 -19.54
N LEU A 162 -10.76 -5.70 -19.54
CA LEU A 162 -9.81 -5.48 -18.46
C LEU A 162 -9.39 -4.00 -18.35
N ALA A 163 -9.26 -3.30 -19.48
CA ALA A 163 -8.99 -1.86 -19.52
C ALA A 163 -10.14 -1.04 -18.92
N GLU A 164 -11.37 -1.36 -19.29
CA GLU A 164 -12.58 -0.73 -18.75
C GLU A 164 -12.71 -0.96 -17.24
N ARG A 165 -12.57 -2.22 -16.79
CA ARG A 165 -12.64 -2.58 -15.37
C ARG A 165 -11.56 -1.90 -14.54
N ALA A 166 -10.31 -1.89 -15.02
CA ALA A 166 -9.21 -1.20 -14.37
C ALA A 166 -9.44 0.32 -14.35
N GLY A 167 -9.97 0.90 -15.42
CA GLY A 167 -10.29 2.32 -15.50
C GLY A 167 -11.40 2.75 -14.54
N ILE A 168 -12.49 1.96 -14.47
CA ILE A 168 -13.59 2.22 -13.52
C ILE A 168 -13.08 2.13 -12.09
N SER A 169 -12.43 1.03 -11.72
CA SER A 169 -11.92 0.82 -10.36
C SER A 169 -10.88 1.89 -9.97
N GLY A 170 -10.00 2.28 -10.91
CA GLY A 170 -9.05 3.36 -10.71
C GLY A 170 -9.72 4.72 -10.46
N ARG A 171 -10.77 5.06 -11.21
CA ARG A 171 -11.57 6.29 -10.99
C ARG A 171 -12.31 6.30 -9.67
N VAL A 172 -12.93 5.17 -9.28
CA VAL A 172 -13.59 5.06 -7.97
C VAL A 172 -12.55 5.22 -6.86
N MET A 173 -11.40 4.56 -6.98
CA MET A 173 -10.32 4.69 -6.00
C MET A 173 -9.83 6.14 -5.90
N TRP A 174 -9.78 6.88 -7.01
CA TRP A 174 -9.39 8.29 -7.02
C TRP A 174 -10.34 9.19 -6.20
N ILE A 175 -11.65 8.98 -6.26
CA ILE A 175 -12.64 9.78 -5.52
C ILE A 175 -12.80 9.34 -4.06
N THR A 176 -12.43 8.12 -3.70
CA THR A 176 -12.51 7.62 -2.31
C THR A 176 -11.57 8.41 -1.40
N ARG A 177 -12.07 8.93 -0.27
CA ARG A 177 -11.24 9.66 0.70
C ARG A 177 -10.20 8.72 1.35
N PRO A 178 -8.89 9.01 1.28
CA PRO A 178 -7.89 8.18 1.93
C PRO A 178 -7.89 8.41 3.45
N SER A 179 -7.67 7.34 4.21
CA SER A 179 -7.55 7.35 5.67
C SER A 179 -6.11 7.16 6.17
N SER A 180 -5.17 6.85 5.27
CA SER A 180 -3.78 6.60 5.63
C SER A 180 -2.79 7.04 4.54
N LEU A 181 -1.52 7.16 4.93
CA LEU A 181 -0.42 7.41 4.00
C LEU A 181 -0.31 6.31 2.92
N ILE A 182 -0.54 5.06 3.30
CA ILE A 182 -0.51 3.91 2.38
C ILE A 182 -1.56 4.09 1.29
N GLU A 183 -2.76 4.53 1.64
CA GLU A 183 -3.83 4.79 0.68
C GLU A 183 -3.52 5.97 -0.24
N VAL A 184 -2.88 7.03 0.26
CA VAL A 184 -2.39 8.15 -0.58
C VAL A 184 -1.34 7.64 -1.58
N THR A 185 -0.38 6.85 -1.11
CA THR A 185 0.65 6.23 -1.97
C THR A 185 0.02 5.31 -3.02
N ALA A 186 -0.99 4.52 -2.66
CA ALA A 186 -1.73 3.64 -3.56
C ALA A 186 -2.47 4.41 -4.66
N LYS A 187 -3.13 5.53 -4.30
CA LYS A 187 -3.79 6.41 -5.27
C LYS A 187 -2.80 7.02 -6.25
N LEU A 188 -1.68 7.55 -5.76
CA LEU A 188 -0.65 8.14 -6.63
C LEU A 188 0.00 7.10 -7.54
N HIS A 189 0.30 5.91 -7.01
CA HIS A 189 0.78 4.78 -7.79
C HIS A 189 -0.19 4.43 -8.92
N CYS A 190 -1.48 4.29 -8.61
CA CYS A 190 -2.51 4.03 -9.60
C CYS A 190 -2.60 5.12 -10.68
N LEU A 191 -2.56 6.39 -10.30
CA LEU A 191 -2.61 7.51 -11.23
C LEU A 191 -1.46 7.43 -12.24
N ILE A 192 -0.23 7.25 -11.74
CA ILE A 192 0.94 7.17 -12.62
C ILE A 192 0.86 5.93 -13.52
N VAL A 193 0.47 4.77 -12.99
CA VAL A 193 0.32 3.54 -13.79
C VAL A 193 -0.76 3.66 -14.88
N MET A 194 -1.86 4.37 -14.63
CA MET A 194 -2.93 4.52 -15.62
C MET A 194 -2.56 5.45 -16.77
N HIS A 195 -1.81 6.51 -16.49
CA HIS A 195 -1.47 7.52 -17.48
C HIS A 195 -0.10 7.33 -18.13
N ASP A 196 0.85 6.75 -17.39
CA ASP A 196 2.23 6.59 -17.83
C ASP A 196 2.87 5.31 -17.24
N PRO A 197 2.37 4.12 -17.62
CA PRO A 197 2.83 2.84 -17.10
C PRO A 197 4.31 2.56 -17.40
N SER A 198 4.82 3.10 -18.51
CA SER A 198 6.23 2.97 -18.92
C SER A 198 7.12 4.07 -18.34
N LEU A 199 6.53 5.01 -17.60
CA LEU A 199 7.18 6.19 -17.07
C LEU A 199 7.90 6.99 -18.15
N THR A 200 7.37 7.12 -19.36
CA THR A 200 8.01 7.77 -20.51
C THR A 200 7.82 9.28 -20.56
N LEU A 201 6.80 9.83 -19.90
CA LEU A 201 6.46 11.26 -20.02
C LEU A 201 7.48 12.13 -19.27
N GLU A 202 8.11 13.09 -19.93
CA GLU A 202 9.18 13.90 -19.30
C GLU A 202 8.72 15.30 -18.91
N ASP A 203 7.60 15.76 -19.48
CA ASP A 203 7.04 17.07 -19.18
C ASP A 203 6.41 17.13 -17.78
N THR A 204 6.45 18.31 -17.17
CA THR A 204 5.73 18.60 -15.92
C THR A 204 4.24 18.27 -16.10
N PRO A 205 3.58 17.59 -15.13
CA PRO A 205 4.03 17.30 -13.77
C PRO A 205 4.61 15.88 -13.55
N TRP A 206 4.94 15.13 -14.59
CA TRP A 206 5.29 13.70 -14.46
C TRP A 206 6.57 13.46 -13.63
N PRO A 207 7.67 14.21 -13.82
CA PRO A 207 8.85 14.09 -12.95
C PRO A 207 8.55 14.36 -11.48
N GLU A 208 7.72 15.36 -11.19
CA GLU A 208 7.35 15.77 -9.84
C GLU A 208 6.47 14.71 -9.17
N LEU A 209 5.46 14.18 -9.87
CA LEU A 209 4.60 13.11 -9.36
C LEU A 209 5.40 11.84 -9.04
N ARG A 210 6.41 11.49 -9.85
CA ARG A 210 7.31 10.36 -9.56
C ARG A 210 8.15 10.61 -8.33
N THR A 211 8.63 11.84 -8.15
CA THR A 211 9.40 12.24 -6.96
C THR A 211 8.53 12.16 -5.71
N MET A 212 7.30 12.68 -5.76
CA MET A 212 6.32 12.54 -4.68
C MET A 212 6.05 11.08 -4.34
N LEU A 213 5.90 10.20 -5.33
CA LEU A 213 5.72 8.77 -5.09
C LEU A 213 6.94 8.16 -4.39
N LYS A 214 8.16 8.50 -4.81
CA LYS A 214 9.40 8.05 -4.16
C LYS A 214 9.46 8.49 -2.70
N ASP A 215 9.09 9.73 -2.41
CA ASP A 215 9.15 10.26 -1.04
C ASP A 215 8.07 9.64 -0.15
N LEU A 216 6.86 9.44 -0.67
CA LEU A 216 5.81 8.73 0.05
C LEU A 216 6.20 7.29 0.38
N ILE A 217 6.87 6.59 -0.54
CA ILE A 217 7.43 5.25 -0.30
C ILE A 217 8.43 5.28 0.85
N ARG A 218 9.39 6.21 0.82
CA ARG A 218 10.41 6.38 1.88
C ARG A 218 9.77 6.69 3.24
N VAL A 219 8.74 7.52 3.28
CA VAL A 219 8.04 7.87 4.53
C VAL A 219 7.25 6.67 5.05
N ALA A 220 6.56 5.93 4.18
CA ALA A 220 5.82 4.73 4.55
C ALA A 220 6.74 3.64 5.10
N GLU A 221 7.90 3.43 4.50
CA GLU A 221 8.92 2.51 5.01
C GLU A 221 9.48 2.90 6.38
N LYS A 222 9.83 4.18 6.57
CA LYS A 222 10.36 4.66 7.86
C LYS A 222 9.35 4.48 9.00
N ARG A 223 8.06 4.52 8.68
CA ARG A 223 6.97 4.31 9.63
C ARG A 223 6.60 2.84 9.81
N ARG A 224 7.24 1.91 9.08
CA ARG A 224 7.03 0.48 9.27
C ARG A 224 7.51 0.10 10.68
N PRO A 225 6.67 -0.51 11.53
CA PRO A 225 7.15 -1.11 12.76
C PRO A 225 8.19 -2.17 12.37
N LYS A 226 9.42 -2.06 12.87
CA LYS A 226 10.47 -3.06 12.60
C LYS A 226 9.95 -4.41 13.08
N SER A 227 9.72 -5.35 12.15
CA SER A 227 9.38 -6.72 12.50
C SER A 227 10.57 -7.33 13.24
N CYS A 228 10.45 -7.52 14.56
CA CYS A 228 11.40 -8.31 15.30
C CYS A 228 11.25 -9.77 14.83
N ASN A 229 12.12 -10.20 13.90
CA ASN A 229 12.28 -11.61 13.56
C ASN A 229 12.92 -12.33 14.74
N GLY A 230 12.08 -12.78 15.68
CA GLY A 230 12.39 -13.86 16.61
C GLY A 230 11.44 -15.02 16.33
N PRO A 231 11.81 -16.27 16.65
CA PRO A 231 10.92 -17.41 16.45
C PRO A 231 9.62 -17.17 17.22
N ALA A 232 8.51 -17.73 16.71
CA ALA A 232 7.17 -17.53 17.24
C ALA A 232 7.11 -17.88 18.74
N TYR A 233 7.29 -16.86 19.56
CA TYR A 233 7.06 -16.86 21.01
C TYR A 233 5.64 -16.33 21.25
N PRO A 234 4.92 -16.85 22.27
CA PRO A 234 3.49 -16.61 22.44
C PRO A 234 3.16 -15.12 22.40
N VAL A 235 2.27 -14.76 21.48
CA VAL A 235 1.89 -13.40 21.04
C VAL A 235 1.56 -12.45 22.19
N ASN A 236 1.13 -12.96 23.35
CA ASN A 236 0.83 -12.14 24.52
C ASN A 236 2.07 -11.64 25.28
N ALA A 237 3.14 -12.44 25.37
CA ALA A 237 4.34 -12.05 26.13
C ALA A 237 5.22 -11.04 25.36
N ALA A 238 5.24 -11.16 24.02
CA ALA A 238 5.98 -10.25 23.15
C ALA A 238 5.36 -8.85 23.11
N GLY A 239 4.02 -8.76 23.08
CA GLY A 239 3.28 -7.49 23.16
C GLY A 239 3.51 -6.76 24.48
N VAL A 240 3.36 -7.46 25.62
CA VAL A 240 3.57 -6.88 26.96
C VAL A 240 4.99 -6.33 27.12
N ARG A 241 6.02 -7.10 26.71
CA ARG A 241 7.42 -6.66 26.80
C ARG A 241 7.71 -5.46 25.89
N GLY A 242 7.11 -5.43 24.69
CA GLY A 242 7.20 -4.27 23.79
C GLY A 242 6.61 -3.00 24.41
N ILE A 243 5.43 -3.11 25.02
CA ILE A 243 4.74 -1.99 25.69
C ILE A 243 5.54 -1.51 26.90
N LEU A 244 6.12 -2.42 27.70
CA LEU A 244 7.00 -2.03 28.83
C LEU A 244 8.25 -1.27 28.38
N ASN A 245 8.88 -1.71 27.30
CA ASN A 245 10.04 -1.01 26.74
C ASN A 245 9.66 0.38 26.21
N LEU A 246 8.49 0.49 25.57
CA LEU A 246 7.96 1.77 25.11
C LEU A 246 7.66 2.71 26.28
N ALA A 247 7.01 2.21 27.33
CA ALA A 247 6.74 2.96 28.56
C ALA A 247 8.03 3.51 29.18
N LYS A 248 9.08 2.68 29.22
CA LYS A 248 10.41 3.09 29.71
C LYS A 248 11.03 4.19 28.85
N HIS A 249 10.98 4.09 27.52
CA HIS A 249 11.50 5.15 26.66
C HIS A 249 10.79 6.50 26.87
N TYR A 250 9.46 6.49 27.06
CA TYR A 250 8.71 7.70 27.38
C TYR A 250 9.08 8.28 28.76
N GLN A 251 9.29 7.43 29.77
CA GLN A 251 9.81 7.85 31.08
C GLN A 251 11.22 8.44 30.96
N ASP A 252 12.14 7.77 30.28
CA ASP A 252 13.52 8.24 30.10
C ASP A 252 13.56 9.59 29.37
N ALA A 253 12.69 9.78 28.37
CA ALA A 253 12.52 11.05 27.67
C ALA A 253 11.94 12.14 28.60
N ALA A 254 10.97 11.81 29.45
CA ALA A 254 10.42 12.74 30.43
C ALA A 254 11.48 13.17 31.47
N SER A 255 12.30 12.24 31.96
CA SER A 255 13.41 12.55 32.87
C SER A 255 14.44 13.48 32.23
N LYS A 256 14.86 13.18 30.99
CA LYS A 256 15.80 14.03 30.24
C LYS A 256 15.32 15.46 30.01
N LEU A 257 14.00 15.67 29.84
CA LEU A 257 13.44 17.03 29.71
C LEU A 257 13.42 17.80 31.04
N GLY A 258 13.46 17.10 32.17
CA GLY A 258 13.60 17.71 33.49
C GLY A 258 15.05 18.05 33.85
N GLU A 259 16.02 17.44 33.17
CA GLU A 259 17.45 17.65 33.39
C GLU A 259 17.96 18.87 32.57
N GLY A 260 18.73 19.76 33.20
CA GLY A 260 19.52 20.76 32.48
C GLY A 260 18.84 22.09 32.11
N SER A 261 17.68 22.43 32.68
CA SER A 261 17.11 23.78 32.48
C SER A 261 16.69 24.45 33.80
N SER A 262 16.96 25.75 33.89
CA SER A 262 16.57 26.60 35.04
C SER A 262 15.06 26.86 35.08
N LYS A 263 14.35 26.59 33.98
CA LYS A 263 12.88 26.66 33.81
C LYS A 263 12.43 25.57 32.83
N PRO A 264 12.30 24.30 33.26
CA PRO A 264 11.92 23.21 32.37
C PRO A 264 10.55 23.45 31.76
N ASN A 265 10.42 23.15 30.47
CA ASN A 265 9.14 23.16 29.79
C ASN A 265 8.29 22.01 30.34
N GLN A 266 7.49 22.32 31.35
CA GLN A 266 6.78 21.33 32.16
C GLN A 266 5.69 20.57 31.37
N ALA A 267 5.16 21.17 30.30
CA ALA A 267 4.07 20.57 29.52
C ALA A 267 4.53 19.33 28.72
N PRO A 268 5.59 19.38 27.88
CA PRO A 268 6.14 18.20 27.24
C PRO A 268 6.60 17.11 28.22
N GLN A 269 7.27 17.49 29.31
CA GLN A 269 7.69 16.55 30.34
C GLN A 269 6.49 15.79 30.95
N ARG A 270 5.43 16.53 31.34
CA ARG A 270 4.21 15.94 31.87
C ARG A 270 3.52 15.03 30.86
N LEU A 271 3.41 15.44 29.60
CA LEU A 271 2.75 14.63 28.56
C LEU A 271 3.43 13.28 28.39
N LEU A 272 4.77 13.27 28.32
CA LEU A 272 5.55 12.03 28.20
C LEU A 272 5.40 11.15 29.45
N ALA A 273 5.40 11.77 30.64
CA ALA A 273 5.20 11.04 31.89
C ALA A 273 3.81 10.41 31.99
N LEU A 274 2.74 11.14 31.67
CA LEU A 274 1.37 10.60 31.67
C LEU A 274 1.23 9.45 30.67
N HIS A 275 1.84 9.57 29.48
CA HIS A 275 1.81 8.51 28.50
C HIS A 275 2.60 7.27 28.95
N ALA A 276 3.72 7.45 29.66
CA ALA A 276 4.44 6.34 30.28
C ALA A 276 3.59 5.61 31.34
N MET A 277 2.84 6.33 32.18
CA MET A 277 1.92 5.73 33.16
C MET A 277 0.86 4.86 32.49
N GLU A 278 0.23 5.38 31.43
CA GLU A 278 -0.80 4.68 30.67
C GLU A 278 -0.25 3.37 30.08
N LEU A 279 0.94 3.41 29.49
CA LEU A 279 1.59 2.22 28.91
C LEU A 279 1.98 1.19 29.98
N TYR A 280 2.47 1.62 31.15
CA TYR A 280 2.76 0.69 32.25
C TYR A 280 1.50 -0.03 32.75
N LEU A 281 0.39 0.68 32.92
CA LEU A 281 -0.87 0.07 33.35
C LEU A 281 -1.46 -0.83 32.27
N ASN A 282 -1.43 -0.41 31.00
CA ASN A 282 -1.88 -1.23 29.87
C ASN A 282 -1.08 -2.54 29.77
N ALA A 283 0.25 -2.49 29.92
CA ALA A 283 1.09 -3.69 29.92
C ALA A 283 0.70 -4.66 31.05
N PHE A 284 0.40 -4.14 32.24
CA PHE A 284 -0.02 -4.95 33.36
C PHE A 284 -1.38 -5.62 33.11
N LEU A 285 -2.38 -4.85 32.66
CA LEU A 285 -3.74 -5.34 32.39
C LEU A 285 -3.75 -6.38 31.27
N LEU A 286 -2.98 -6.15 30.20
CA LEU A 286 -2.81 -7.12 29.11
C LEU A 286 -2.22 -8.44 29.61
N ALA A 287 -1.20 -8.37 30.47
CA ALA A 287 -0.60 -9.58 31.03
C ALA A 287 -1.53 -10.33 31.98
N LYS A 288 -2.53 -9.65 32.55
CA LYS A 288 -3.60 -10.24 33.37
C LYS A 288 -4.79 -10.74 32.53
N GLY A 289 -4.69 -10.68 31.20
CA GLY A 289 -5.71 -11.19 30.29
C GLY A 289 -6.89 -10.26 30.06
N VAL A 290 -6.80 -8.99 30.45
CA VAL A 290 -7.83 -8.00 30.13
C VAL A 290 -7.81 -7.73 28.63
N ASP A 291 -9.00 -7.77 28.01
CA ASP A 291 -9.15 -7.61 26.57
C ASP A 291 -8.62 -6.24 26.07
N PRO A 292 -7.83 -6.18 24.98
CA PRO A 292 -7.30 -4.92 24.45
C PRO A 292 -8.36 -3.88 24.08
N SER A 293 -9.55 -4.29 23.65
CA SER A 293 -10.65 -3.34 23.35
C SER A 293 -11.23 -2.72 24.62
N ALA A 294 -11.32 -3.48 25.71
CA ALA A 294 -11.72 -2.96 27.01
C ALA A 294 -10.69 -1.94 27.54
N ILE A 295 -9.39 -2.23 27.40
CA ILE A 295 -8.32 -1.28 27.78
C ILE A 295 -8.36 -0.01 26.92
N ARG A 296 -8.66 -0.12 25.61
CA ARG A 296 -8.84 1.05 24.73
C ARG A 296 -10.07 1.88 25.13
N GLY A 297 -11.15 1.24 25.56
CA GLY A 297 -12.39 1.89 26.03
C GLY A 297 -12.19 2.81 27.23
N LEU A 298 -11.14 2.61 28.03
CA LEU A 298 -10.77 3.46 29.16
C LEU A 298 -10.11 4.80 28.75
N GLN A 299 -9.90 5.05 27.46
CA GLN A 299 -9.34 6.31 26.92
C GLN A 299 -8.07 6.80 27.65
N HIS A 300 -8.08 7.95 28.31
CA HIS A 300 -6.96 8.46 29.11
C HIS A 300 -7.23 8.42 30.63
N ASP A 301 -8.22 7.64 31.05
CA ASP A 301 -8.55 7.45 32.47
C ASP A 301 -7.49 6.56 33.15
N LEU A 302 -6.55 7.22 33.84
CA LEU A 302 -5.50 6.57 34.63
C LEU A 302 -6.05 6.02 35.95
N GLY A 303 -7.14 6.60 36.48
CA GLY A 303 -7.79 6.20 37.72
C GLY A 303 -8.45 4.84 37.58
N GLU A 304 -9.29 4.67 36.56
CA GLU A 304 -9.95 3.40 36.26
C GLU A 304 -8.94 2.31 35.86
N ARG A 305 -7.90 2.66 35.10
CA ARG A 305 -6.79 1.72 34.82
C ARG A 305 -6.08 1.28 36.09
N ALA A 306 -5.80 2.20 37.02
CA ALA A 306 -5.16 1.87 38.28
C ALA A 306 -6.06 1.00 39.16
N ARG A 307 -7.37 1.28 39.19
CA ARG A 307 -8.37 0.47 39.90
C ARG A 307 -8.39 -0.96 39.37
N LEU A 308 -8.56 -1.15 38.07
CA LEU A 308 -8.55 -2.47 37.43
C LEU A 308 -7.21 -3.19 37.65
N ALA A 309 -6.09 -2.48 37.60
CA ALA A 309 -4.79 -3.08 37.86
C ALA A 309 -4.65 -3.53 39.32
N SER A 310 -5.15 -2.75 40.28
CA SER A 310 -5.18 -3.13 41.69
C SER A 310 -6.10 -4.32 41.95
N ASP A 311 -7.28 -4.36 41.33
CA ASP A 311 -8.21 -5.49 41.40
C ASP A 311 -7.57 -6.77 40.82
N ALA A 312 -6.72 -6.62 39.79
CA ALA A 312 -5.93 -7.70 39.21
C ALA A 312 -4.60 -7.99 39.94
N GLY A 313 -4.38 -7.41 41.14
CA GLY A 313 -3.29 -7.72 42.05
C GLY A 313 -2.06 -6.80 41.99
N LEU A 314 -2.12 -5.66 41.30
CA LEU A 314 -1.04 -4.67 41.33
C LEU A 314 -1.04 -3.88 42.65
N VAL A 315 0.00 -4.08 43.46
CA VAL A 315 0.16 -3.39 44.74
C VAL A 315 0.93 -2.08 44.57
N LEU A 316 0.21 -0.96 44.55
CA LEU A 316 0.72 0.41 44.57
C LEU A 316 0.50 1.07 45.94
N ARG A 317 1.27 2.12 46.28
CA ARG A 317 1.00 2.94 47.47
C ARG A 317 -0.36 3.60 47.35
N LYS A 318 -1.10 3.71 48.46
CA LYS A 318 -2.42 4.39 48.53
C LYS A 318 -2.39 5.80 47.91
N ARG A 319 -1.34 6.58 48.20
CA ARG A 319 -1.14 7.94 47.65
C ARG A 319 -0.98 7.97 46.12
N THR A 320 -0.47 6.90 45.54
CA THR A 320 -0.18 6.77 44.11
C THR A 320 -1.45 6.42 43.36
N VAL A 321 -2.26 5.49 43.89
CA VAL A 321 -3.61 5.20 43.38
C VAL A 321 -4.49 6.46 43.44
N ALA A 322 -4.51 7.15 44.59
CA ALA A 322 -5.25 8.40 44.74
C ALA A 322 -4.80 9.47 43.75
N HIS A 323 -3.49 9.57 43.49
CA HIS A 323 -2.95 10.51 42.51
C HIS A 323 -3.35 10.17 41.08
N LEU A 324 -3.32 8.89 40.67
CA LEU A 324 -3.77 8.46 39.35
C LEU A 324 -5.26 8.79 39.12
N ALA A 325 -6.09 8.66 40.15
CA ALA A 325 -7.48 9.12 40.12
C ALA A 325 -7.55 10.65 39.95
N THR A 326 -6.78 11.42 40.73
CA THR A 326 -6.72 12.88 40.59
C THR A 326 -6.34 13.31 39.17
N LEU A 327 -5.32 12.71 38.57
CA LEU A 327 -4.86 13.02 37.20
C LEU A 327 -5.95 12.81 36.14
N SER A 328 -6.87 11.87 36.40
CA SER A 328 -8.00 11.57 35.51
C SER A 328 -9.13 12.57 35.72
N THR A 329 -9.46 12.88 36.97
CA THR A 329 -10.49 13.88 37.32
C THR A 329 -10.13 15.29 36.86
N SER A 330 -8.85 15.69 36.97
CA SER A 330 -8.37 16.99 36.47
C SER A 330 -8.14 17.00 34.95
N ASN A 331 -8.37 15.87 34.27
CA ASN A 331 -8.22 15.70 32.83
C ASN A 331 -6.86 16.23 32.29
N GLU A 332 -5.78 15.98 33.03
CA GLU A 332 -4.49 16.63 32.78
C GLU A 332 -3.95 16.34 31.36
N TYR A 333 -4.27 15.16 30.82
CA TYR A 333 -3.88 14.73 29.48
C TYR A 333 -4.50 15.59 28.36
N HIS A 334 -5.69 16.15 28.60
CA HIS A 334 -6.36 17.09 27.69
C HIS A 334 -5.88 18.53 27.93
N VAL A 335 -5.80 18.94 29.21
CA VAL A 335 -5.38 20.30 29.60
C VAL A 335 -3.98 20.64 29.06
N ILE A 336 -3.03 19.71 29.14
CA ILE A 336 -1.65 19.93 28.64
C ILE A 336 -1.60 20.16 27.13
N ARG A 337 -2.54 19.61 26.35
CA ARG A 337 -2.52 19.68 24.88
C ARG A 337 -3.37 20.80 24.29
N TYR A 338 -4.44 21.19 24.98
CA TYR A 338 -5.45 22.09 24.41
C TYR A 338 -5.78 23.31 25.26
N ALA A 339 -5.37 23.35 26.54
CA ALA A 339 -5.69 24.44 27.46
C ALA A 339 -4.51 24.79 28.39
N PRO A 340 -3.35 25.24 27.84
CA PRO A 340 -2.16 25.56 28.64
C PRO A 340 -2.40 26.66 29.70
N GLU A 341 -3.43 27.48 29.54
CA GLU A 341 -3.88 28.50 30.49
C GLU A 341 -4.42 27.92 31.81
N LEU A 342 -4.82 26.65 31.85
CA LEU A 342 -5.28 25.95 33.06
C LEU A 342 -4.16 25.13 33.74
N THR A 343 -2.89 25.36 33.38
CA THR A 343 -1.76 24.59 33.93
C THR A 343 -1.51 24.80 35.42
N SER A 344 -2.03 25.89 36.01
CA SER A 344 -1.95 26.19 37.44
C SER A 344 -2.77 25.25 38.32
N THR A 345 -3.79 24.59 37.77
CA THR A 345 -4.64 23.62 38.49
C THR A 345 -4.11 22.18 38.42
N LEU A 346 -2.98 21.96 37.73
CA LEU A 346 -2.41 20.62 37.50
C LEU A 346 -1.50 20.16 38.65
N SER A 347 -1.43 18.84 38.82
CA SER A 347 -0.61 18.19 39.84
C SER A 347 0.87 18.45 39.64
N GLN A 348 1.59 18.85 40.69
CA GLN A 348 3.03 19.18 40.64
C GLN A 348 3.86 18.14 39.86
N VAL A 349 4.74 18.60 38.96
CA VAL A 349 5.52 17.73 38.06
C VAL A 349 6.33 16.68 38.82
N ASN A 350 6.91 17.05 39.97
CA ASN A 350 7.64 16.11 40.83
C ASN A 350 6.76 14.95 41.32
N ARG A 351 5.47 15.22 41.58
CA ARG A 351 4.49 14.20 41.97
C ARG A 351 4.13 13.29 40.79
N VAL A 352 4.05 13.84 39.58
CA VAL A 352 3.87 13.09 38.32
C VAL A 352 5.06 12.15 38.10
N MET A 353 6.30 12.65 38.17
CA MET A 353 7.50 11.84 38.00
C MET A 353 7.61 10.73 39.06
N ALA A 354 7.36 11.05 40.34
CA ALA A 354 7.35 10.05 41.41
C ALA A 354 6.31 8.94 41.21
N THR A 355 5.20 9.24 40.54
CA THR A 355 4.14 8.27 40.21
C THR A 355 4.58 7.33 39.09
N VAL A 356 5.17 7.87 38.02
CA VAL A 356 5.80 7.09 36.95
C VAL A 356 6.89 6.17 37.52
N ASP A 357 7.75 6.67 38.41
CA ASP A 357 8.84 5.91 39.02
C ASP A 357 8.38 4.75 39.91
N GLU A 358 7.20 4.88 40.52
CA GLU A 358 6.60 3.77 41.25
C GLU A 358 6.06 2.71 40.29
N LEU A 359 5.31 3.12 39.27
CA LEU A 359 4.78 2.20 38.25
C LEU A 359 5.89 1.45 37.53
N SER A 360 6.97 2.13 37.13
CA SER A 360 8.11 1.54 36.42
C SER A 360 8.84 0.46 37.22
N ARG A 361 8.79 0.53 38.55
CA ARG A 361 9.36 -0.49 39.44
C ARG A 361 8.37 -1.59 39.78
N LYS A 362 7.11 -1.25 40.03
CA LYS A 362 6.10 -2.18 40.53
C LYS A 362 5.51 -3.05 39.44
N VAL A 363 5.24 -2.50 38.26
CA VAL A 363 4.63 -3.26 37.15
C VAL A 363 5.55 -4.37 36.66
N PRO A 364 6.82 -4.14 36.26
CA PRO A 364 7.68 -5.23 35.83
C PRO A 364 7.93 -6.27 36.93
N LYS A 365 8.01 -5.85 38.20
CA LYS A 365 8.15 -6.77 39.33
C LYS A 365 6.94 -7.67 39.48
N ALA A 366 5.72 -7.13 39.42
CA ALA A 366 4.50 -7.90 39.56
C ALA A 366 4.31 -8.91 38.41
N LEU A 367 4.75 -8.55 37.20
CA LEU A 367 4.71 -9.43 36.03
C LEU A 367 5.69 -10.61 36.11
N ARG A 368 6.87 -10.40 36.72
CA ARG A 368 7.84 -11.49 36.97
C ARG A 368 7.39 -12.49 38.02
N VAL A 369 6.56 -12.06 38.98
CA VAL A 369 6.04 -12.92 40.06
C VAL A 369 4.79 -13.71 39.62
N SER A 370 4.15 -13.30 38.53
CA SER A 370 2.93 -13.92 37.99
C SER A 370 3.19 -14.90 36.83
N SER A 371 4.46 -15.18 36.51
CA SER A 371 4.88 -16.09 35.41
C SER A 371 5.28 -17.46 35.94
#